data_AF-A0A2E4XYS8-F1
#
_entry.id   AF-A0A2E4XYS8-F1
#
_cell.length_a   1.000
_cell.length_b   1.000
_cell.length_c   1.000
_cell.angle_alpha   90.00
_cell.angle_beta   90.00
_cell.angle_gamma   90.00
#
_symmetry.space_group_name_H-M   'P 1'
#
loop_
_entity.id
_entity.type
_entity.pdbx_description
1 polymer ?
#
loop_
_entity_poly.entity_id
_entity_poly.type
_entity_poly.pdbx_seq_one_letter_code
_entity_poly.pdbx_strand_id
1 'polypeptide(L)'
;MRSSIEFRSAGYADIVEVARNMRPSDKRELYAYDPTENPEKLARNLAAHERYHWVASSGWRPIVILSAIETAPTLWQVGMFATEEWPRVSLGCTLFFRHEIYPMLEKAGCNRAECRSYIHHATAHKWLEVLGAERECVLNDVGIHRDTYIQYAWTRTAFETKKTIDKMSLFC
;
A
#
# COMPACT_ATOMS: atom_id res chain seq x y z
N MET A 1 13.54 22.89 11.40
CA MET A 1 13.43 22.72 9.93
C MET A 1 12.61 21.46 9.69
N ARG A 2 11.38 21.54 9.18
CA ARG A 2 10.65 20.32 8.77
C ARG A 2 11.34 19.80 7.52
N SER A 3 11.92 18.61 7.57
CA SER A 3 12.41 17.94 6.37
C SER A 3 11.23 17.79 5.40
N SER A 4 11.39 18.24 4.15
CA SER A 4 10.39 18.03 3.11
C SER A 4 10.29 16.54 2.80
N ILE A 5 9.07 16.04 2.66
CA ILE A 5 8.82 14.67 2.19
C ILE A 5 8.89 14.68 0.68
N GLU A 6 9.66 13.77 0.10
CA GLU A 6 9.78 13.60 -1.35
C GLU A 6 9.14 12.28 -1.78
N PHE A 7 8.38 12.34 -2.88
CA PHE A 7 7.80 11.17 -3.54
C PHE A 7 8.42 11.03 -4.93
N ARG A 8 8.83 9.81 -5.30
CA ARG A 8 9.33 9.50 -6.63
C ARG A 8 9.08 8.02 -6.97
N SER A 9 9.34 7.65 -8.22
CA SER A 9 9.38 6.25 -8.62
C SER A 9 10.44 5.50 -7.79
N ALA A 10 10.07 4.32 -7.28
CA ALA A 10 10.97 3.45 -6.53
C ALA A 10 11.74 2.52 -7.48
N GLY A 11 13.06 2.54 -7.39
CA GLY A 11 13.93 1.57 -8.04
C GLY A 11 14.30 0.42 -7.12
N TYR A 12 15.00 -0.58 -7.66
CA TYR A 12 15.50 -1.73 -6.90
C TYR A 12 16.23 -1.33 -5.60
N ALA A 13 17.13 -0.34 -5.66
CA ALA A 13 17.91 0.10 -4.51
C ALA A 13 17.03 0.65 -3.37
N ASP A 14 15.96 1.39 -3.69
CA ASP A 14 15.04 1.93 -2.70
C ASP A 14 14.27 0.82 -2.00
N ILE A 15 13.80 -0.14 -2.79
CA ILE A 15 13.00 -1.26 -2.30
C ILE A 15 13.85 -2.15 -1.39
N VAL A 16 15.11 -2.42 -1.76
CA VAL A 16 16.06 -3.16 -0.91
C VAL A 16 16.30 -2.41 0.41
N GLU A 17 16.55 -1.10 0.35
CA GLU A 17 16.87 -0.31 1.54
C GLU A 17 15.70 -0.31 2.54
N VAL A 18 14.48 -0.07 2.07
CA VAL A 18 13.30 -0.13 2.94
C VAL A 18 13.07 -1.57 3.42
N ALA A 19 13.26 -2.58 2.57
CA ALA A 19 12.99 -3.97 2.93
C ALA A 19 13.93 -4.49 4.02
N ARG A 20 15.22 -4.12 3.98
CA ARG A 20 16.18 -4.46 5.03
C ARG A 20 15.81 -3.84 6.38
N ASN A 21 15.15 -2.68 6.36
CA ASN A 21 14.82 -1.88 7.55
C ASN A 21 13.32 -1.86 7.88
N MET A 22 12.52 -2.76 7.29
CA MET A 22 11.07 -2.72 7.45
C MET A 22 10.64 -3.09 8.88
N ARG A 23 9.50 -2.56 9.33
CA ARG A 23 8.93 -2.84 10.65
C ARG A 23 8.65 -4.33 10.82
N PRO A 24 8.72 -4.89 12.04
CA PRO A 24 8.40 -6.31 12.26
C PRO A 24 7.01 -6.73 11.75
N SER A 25 6.00 -5.84 11.86
CA SER A 25 4.67 -6.12 11.34
C SER A 25 4.63 -6.25 9.82
N ASP A 26 5.36 -5.38 9.11
CA ASP A 26 5.48 -5.45 7.65
C ASP A 26 6.26 -6.71 7.22
N LYS A 27 7.31 -7.10 7.96
CA LYS A 27 8.04 -8.36 7.70
C LYS A 27 7.11 -9.56 7.75
N ARG A 28 6.28 -9.62 8.80
CA ARG A 28 5.34 -10.72 9.01
C ARG A 28 4.33 -10.82 7.87
N GLU A 29 3.86 -9.69 7.35
CA GLU A 29 2.93 -9.64 6.23
C GLU A 29 3.60 -10.03 4.91
N LEU A 30 4.72 -9.39 4.56
CA LEU A 30 5.36 -9.57 3.26
C LEU A 30 6.00 -10.94 3.08
N TYR A 31 6.59 -11.48 4.14
CA TYR A 31 7.26 -12.78 4.09
C TYR A 31 6.36 -13.95 4.45
N ALA A 32 5.05 -13.72 4.60
CA ALA A 32 4.07 -14.78 4.83
C ALA A 32 4.11 -15.91 3.79
N TYR A 33 4.62 -15.63 2.58
CA TYR A 33 4.75 -16.59 1.48
C TYR A 33 6.20 -16.85 1.06
N ASP A 34 7.18 -16.25 1.74
CA ASP A 34 8.60 -16.38 1.40
C ASP A 34 9.43 -16.80 2.62
N PRO A 35 9.73 -18.09 2.79
CA PRO A 35 10.49 -18.60 3.93
C PRO A 35 11.95 -18.11 3.95
N THR A 36 12.43 -17.49 2.87
CA THR A 36 13.81 -16.96 2.81
C THR A 36 13.95 -15.58 3.43
N GLU A 37 12.85 -14.87 3.66
CA GLU A 37 12.80 -13.49 4.16
C GLU A 37 13.81 -12.55 3.46
N ASN A 38 14.06 -12.79 2.17
CA ASN A 38 15.19 -12.18 1.45
C ASN A 38 14.81 -10.80 0.86
N PRO A 39 15.38 -9.68 1.34
CA PRO A 39 15.06 -8.34 0.86
C PRO A 39 15.36 -8.12 -0.63
N GLU A 40 16.47 -8.67 -1.13
CA GLU A 40 16.89 -8.55 -2.52
C GLU A 40 15.96 -9.31 -3.48
N LYS A 41 15.45 -10.47 -3.04
CA LYS A 41 14.45 -11.24 -3.78
C LYS A 41 13.12 -10.50 -3.85
N LEU A 42 12.65 -9.94 -2.72
CA LEU A 42 11.47 -9.07 -2.70
C LEU A 42 11.64 -7.89 -3.66
N ALA A 43 12.78 -7.20 -3.57
CA ALA A 43 13.06 -6.04 -4.41
C ALA A 43 13.15 -6.40 -5.90
N ARG A 44 13.75 -7.54 -6.24
CA ARG A 44 13.79 -8.04 -7.62
C ARG A 44 12.39 -8.34 -8.15
N ASN A 45 11.54 -8.99 -7.34
CA ASN A 45 10.18 -9.33 -7.74
C ASN A 45 9.32 -8.09 -7.95
N LEU A 46 9.41 -7.09 -7.06
CA LEU A 46 8.71 -5.83 -7.23
C LEU A 46 9.26 -5.04 -8.42
N ALA A 47 10.58 -4.89 -8.54
CA ALA A 47 11.19 -4.15 -9.65
C ALA A 47 10.91 -4.78 -11.04
N ALA A 48 10.57 -6.07 -11.10
CA ALA A 48 10.14 -6.72 -12.35
C ALA A 48 8.74 -6.28 -12.82
N HIS A 49 7.91 -5.73 -11.93
CA HIS A 49 6.62 -5.14 -12.29
C HIS A 49 6.84 -3.67 -12.62
N GLU A 50 7.11 -3.38 -13.90
CA GLU A 50 7.33 -2.01 -14.33
C GLU A 50 6.05 -1.19 -14.16
N ARG A 51 6.11 -0.13 -13.33
CA ARG A 51 5.46 1.21 -13.49
C ARG A 51 4.83 1.80 -12.24
N TYR A 52 4.51 1.03 -11.20
CA TYR A 52 3.64 1.51 -10.13
C TYR A 52 4.18 1.22 -8.73
N HIS A 53 5.44 1.61 -8.54
CA HIS A 53 6.13 1.59 -7.26
C HIS A 53 6.62 3.00 -6.94
N TRP A 54 6.31 3.47 -5.74
CA TRP A 54 6.75 4.78 -5.25
C TRP A 54 7.50 4.63 -3.94
N VAL A 55 8.46 5.52 -3.74
CA VAL A 55 9.16 5.66 -2.48
C VAL A 55 8.88 7.03 -1.91
N ALA A 56 8.56 7.07 -0.61
CA ALA A 56 8.55 8.32 0.14
C ALA A 56 9.81 8.41 1.02
N SER A 57 10.48 9.55 0.95
CA SER A 57 11.73 9.82 1.67
C SER A 57 11.62 11.08 2.51
N SER A 58 12.36 11.12 3.62
CA SER A 58 12.58 12.34 4.41
C SER A 58 14.07 12.69 4.34
N GLY A 59 14.43 13.67 3.51
CA GLY A 59 15.82 13.85 3.07
C GLY A 59 16.26 12.68 2.19
N TRP A 60 17.47 12.15 2.41
CA TRP A 60 18.03 11.08 1.57
C TRP A 60 17.56 9.67 1.95
N ARG A 61 16.85 9.49 3.07
CA ARG A 61 16.48 8.17 3.58
C ARG A 61 15.12 7.73 3.03
N PRO A 62 15.04 6.60 2.31
CA PRO A 62 13.76 6.02 1.91
C PRO A 62 13.09 5.40 3.14
N ILE A 63 11.80 5.68 3.32
CA ILE A 63 11.05 5.28 4.52
C ILE A 63 9.96 4.26 4.21
N VAL A 64 9.31 4.38 3.06
CA VAL A 64 8.15 3.55 2.71
C VAL A 64 8.13 3.29 1.22
N ILE A 65 7.76 2.07 0.85
CA ILE A 65 7.41 1.70 -0.51
C ILE A 65 5.90 1.57 -0.59
N LEU A 66 5.31 2.19 -1.60
CA LEU A 66 3.91 2.01 -2.01
C LEU A 66 3.92 1.29 -3.36
N SER A 67 3.04 0.30 -3.53
CA SER A 67 2.93 -0.46 -4.77
C SER A 67 1.48 -0.63 -5.19
N ALA A 68 1.22 -0.61 -6.50
CA ALA A 68 -0.03 -1.05 -7.10
C ALA A 68 0.27 -1.92 -8.32
N ILE A 69 -0.13 -3.19 -8.31
CA ILE A 69 0.21 -4.14 -9.37
C ILE A 69 -1.08 -4.68 -9.97
N GLU A 70 -1.26 -4.57 -11.29
CA GLU A 70 -2.38 -5.22 -11.96
C GLU A 70 -2.14 -6.73 -12.03
N THR A 71 -2.89 -7.51 -11.26
CA THR A 71 -2.74 -8.96 -11.17
C THR A 71 -3.64 -9.71 -12.14
N ALA A 72 -4.70 -9.06 -12.62
CA ALA A 72 -5.57 -9.50 -13.71
C ALA A 72 -6.24 -8.26 -14.32
N PRO A 73 -6.83 -8.33 -15.53
CA PRO A 73 -7.48 -7.17 -16.14
C PRO A 73 -8.45 -6.49 -15.17
N THR A 74 -8.20 -5.21 -14.86
CA THR A 74 -8.97 -4.37 -13.93
C THR A 74 -8.91 -4.74 -12.44
N LEU A 75 -8.12 -5.74 -12.05
CA LEU A 75 -7.89 -6.19 -10.68
C LEU A 75 -6.45 -5.86 -10.25
N TRP A 76 -6.32 -5.09 -9.18
CA TRP A 76 -5.06 -4.56 -8.71
C TRP A 76 -4.77 -5.00 -7.28
N GLN A 77 -3.53 -5.42 -7.02
CA GLN A 77 -3.02 -5.62 -5.67
C GLN A 77 -2.26 -4.37 -5.24
N VAL A 78 -2.70 -3.76 -4.14
CA VAL A 78 -2.05 -2.62 -3.50
C VAL A 78 -1.23 -3.12 -2.32
N GLY A 79 -0.04 -2.55 -2.13
CA GLY A 79 0.87 -2.93 -1.06
C GLY A 79 1.59 -1.73 -0.47
N MET A 80 1.99 -1.87 0.79
CA MET A 80 2.84 -0.92 1.47
C MET A 80 3.72 -1.65 2.48
N PHE A 81 4.96 -1.21 2.60
CA PHE A 81 5.79 -1.56 3.75
C PHE A 81 6.73 -0.41 4.06
N ALA A 82 7.04 -0.23 5.33
CA ALA A 82 7.77 0.94 5.81
C ALA A 82 8.78 0.58 6.89
N THR A 83 9.69 1.50 7.14
CA THR A 83 10.57 1.47 8.31
C THR A 83 9.85 2.04 9.53
N GLU A 84 10.49 1.97 10.70
CA GLU A 84 10.00 2.58 11.95
C GLU A 84 9.76 4.10 11.83
N GLU A 85 10.34 4.76 10.83
CA GLU A 85 10.16 6.18 10.56
C GLU A 85 8.84 6.53 9.84
N TRP A 86 7.96 5.54 9.62
CA TRP A 86 6.62 5.72 9.04
C TRP A 86 5.85 6.95 9.53
N PRO A 87 5.79 7.28 10.86
CA PRO A 87 5.06 8.44 11.33
C PRO A 87 5.48 9.76 10.65
N ARG A 88 6.74 9.89 10.22
CA ARG A 88 7.25 11.09 9.54
C ARG A 88 6.63 11.34 8.17
N VAL A 89 6.26 10.27 7.46
CA VAL A 89 5.77 10.34 6.07
C VAL A 89 4.29 10.01 5.94
N SER A 90 3.67 9.44 6.98
CA SER A 90 2.30 8.90 6.97
C SER A 90 1.23 9.85 6.41
N LEU A 91 1.23 11.13 6.82
CA LEU A 91 0.29 12.13 6.29
C LEU A 91 0.56 12.42 4.81
N GLY A 92 1.83 12.58 4.43
CA GLY A 92 2.23 12.77 3.04
C GLY A 92 1.79 11.59 2.17
N CYS A 93 1.97 10.35 2.65
CA CYS A 93 1.56 9.14 1.94
C CYS A 93 0.03 9.07 1.78
N THR A 94 -0.72 9.52 2.79
CA THR A 94 -2.19 9.59 2.72
C THR A 94 -2.64 10.55 1.62
N LEU A 95 -2.03 11.74 1.56
CA LEU A 95 -2.33 12.73 0.53
C LEU A 95 -1.89 12.23 -0.85
N PHE A 96 -0.68 11.67 -0.96
CA PHE A 96 -0.16 11.10 -2.20
C PHE A 96 -1.05 9.99 -2.73
N PHE A 97 -1.51 9.08 -1.86
CA PHE A 97 -2.43 8.03 -2.28
C PHE A 97 -3.73 8.60 -2.84
N ARG A 98 -4.28 9.64 -2.19
CA ARG A 98 -5.53 10.28 -2.61
C ARG A 98 -5.43 11.07 -3.90
N HIS A 99 -4.32 11.78 -4.11
CA HIS A 99 -4.16 12.69 -5.23
C HIS A 99 -3.49 12.05 -6.45
N GLU A 100 -2.70 11.00 -6.24
CA GLU A 100 -1.91 10.38 -7.32
C GLU A 100 -2.33 8.93 -7.57
N ILE A 101 -2.30 8.07 -6.54
CA ILE A 101 -2.54 6.63 -6.72
C ILE A 101 -4.01 6.36 -7.09
N TYR A 102 -4.97 7.00 -6.41
CA TYR A 102 -6.39 6.81 -6.74
C TYR A 102 -6.75 7.25 -8.16
N PRO A 103 -6.45 8.50 -8.58
CA PRO A 103 -6.73 8.90 -9.96
C PRO A 103 -6.01 8.05 -11.00
N MET A 104 -4.81 7.55 -10.68
CA MET A 104 -4.09 6.62 -11.53
C MET A 104 -4.84 5.29 -11.69
N LEU A 105 -5.29 4.67 -10.59
CA LEU A 105 -6.07 3.43 -10.63
C LEU A 105 -7.36 3.62 -11.44
N GLU A 106 -8.07 4.72 -11.22
CA GLU A 106 -9.29 5.04 -11.97
C GLU A 106 -9.01 5.18 -13.47
N LYS A 107 -7.99 5.97 -13.84
CA LYS A 107 -7.59 6.17 -15.24
C LYS A 107 -7.12 4.88 -15.90
N ALA A 108 -6.52 3.97 -15.13
CA ALA A 108 -6.13 2.64 -15.58
C ALA A 108 -7.32 1.67 -15.76
N GLY A 109 -8.56 2.12 -15.52
CA GLY A 109 -9.74 1.28 -15.66
C GLY A 109 -9.91 0.26 -14.54
N CYS A 110 -9.28 0.50 -13.38
CA CYS A 110 -9.41 -0.36 -12.21
C CYS A 110 -10.89 -0.54 -11.83
N ASN A 111 -11.30 -1.80 -11.68
CA ASN A 111 -12.59 -2.18 -11.11
C ASN A 111 -12.45 -2.49 -9.62
N ARG A 112 -11.29 -3.04 -9.25
CA ARG A 112 -11.00 -3.45 -7.89
C ARG A 112 -9.51 -3.30 -7.60
N ALA A 113 -9.20 -2.60 -6.53
CA ALA A 113 -7.88 -2.60 -5.90
C ALA A 113 -8.00 -3.26 -4.52
N GLU A 114 -7.09 -4.14 -4.16
CA GLU A 114 -7.22 -4.93 -2.93
C GLU A 114 -5.88 -5.13 -2.21
N CYS A 115 -5.95 -5.35 -0.90
CA CYS A 115 -4.79 -5.68 -0.09
C CYS A 115 -5.18 -6.56 1.09
N ARG A 116 -4.20 -7.28 1.65
CA ARG A 116 -4.37 -8.11 2.84
C ARG A 116 -3.48 -7.57 3.94
N SER A 117 -4.03 -7.38 5.12
CA SER A 117 -3.26 -6.95 6.30
C SER A 117 -3.46 -7.95 7.44
N TYR A 118 -2.38 -8.23 8.15
CA TYR A 118 -2.32 -9.15 9.29
C TYR A 118 -3.22 -8.65 10.42
N ILE A 119 -3.95 -9.56 11.08
CA ILE A 119 -5.04 -9.18 11.98
C ILE A 119 -4.62 -8.31 13.17
N HIS A 120 -3.34 -8.32 13.56
CA HIS A 120 -2.82 -7.48 14.64
C HIS A 120 -2.17 -6.17 14.16
N HIS A 121 -2.20 -5.87 12.85
CA HIS A 121 -1.63 -4.64 12.29
C HIS A 121 -2.60 -3.43 12.42
N ALA A 122 -2.95 -3.07 13.66
CA ALA A 122 -3.95 -2.03 13.94
C ALA A 122 -3.66 -0.66 13.28
N THR A 123 -2.39 -0.27 13.17
CA THR A 123 -1.99 0.97 12.47
C THR A 123 -2.29 0.94 10.98
N ALA A 124 -2.07 -0.20 10.31
CA ALA A 124 -2.38 -0.35 8.89
C ALA A 124 -3.89 -0.34 8.66
N HIS A 125 -4.67 -1.02 9.50
CA HIS A 125 -6.13 -1.04 9.41
C HIS A 125 -6.74 0.36 9.47
N LYS A 126 -6.35 1.16 10.47
CA LYS A 126 -6.82 2.55 10.60
C LYS A 126 -6.46 3.38 9.36
N TRP A 127 -5.25 3.18 8.82
CA TRP A 127 -4.81 3.91 7.63
C TRP A 127 -5.58 3.51 6.38
N LEU A 128 -5.83 2.21 6.17
CA LEU A 128 -6.64 1.69 5.07
C LEU A 128 -8.08 2.22 5.12
N GLU A 129 -8.68 2.23 6.30
CA GLU A 129 -10.02 2.78 6.53
C GLU A 129 -10.08 4.29 6.27
N VAL A 130 -9.05 5.05 6.67
CA VAL A 130 -8.91 6.49 6.34
C VAL A 130 -8.76 6.73 4.83
N LEU A 131 -8.05 5.84 4.12
CA LEU A 131 -7.99 5.89 2.67
C LEU A 131 -9.36 5.56 2.05
N GLY A 132 -10.21 4.83 2.77
CA GLY A 132 -11.56 4.49 2.36
C GLY A 132 -11.66 3.08 1.80
N ALA A 133 -10.75 2.20 2.20
CA ALA A 133 -10.83 0.77 1.90
C ALA A 133 -11.95 0.15 2.72
N GLU A 134 -12.71 -0.73 2.10
CA GLU A 134 -13.73 -1.51 2.76
C GLU A 134 -13.11 -2.78 3.32
N ARG A 135 -13.42 -3.06 4.59
CA ARG A 135 -13.08 -4.33 5.25
C ARG A 135 -14.11 -5.37 4.81
N GLU A 136 -13.69 -6.37 4.06
CA GLU A 136 -14.62 -7.35 3.47
C GLU A 136 -14.73 -8.63 4.30
N CYS A 137 -13.61 -9.28 4.58
CA CYS A 137 -13.61 -10.58 5.24
C CYS A 137 -12.33 -10.85 6.05
N VAL A 138 -12.41 -11.88 6.89
CA VAL A 138 -11.28 -12.44 7.63
C VAL A 138 -10.85 -13.74 6.96
N LEU A 139 -9.57 -13.85 6.64
CA LEU A 139 -8.93 -15.00 6.02
C LEU A 139 -8.10 -15.72 7.08
N ASN A 140 -8.44 -16.97 7.39
CA ASN A 140 -7.65 -17.81 8.29
C ASN A 140 -6.66 -18.67 7.50
N ASP A 141 -5.67 -19.22 8.20
CA ASP A 141 -4.72 -20.20 7.65
C ASP A 141 -3.92 -19.68 6.43
N VAL A 142 -3.56 -18.39 6.44
CA VAL A 142 -2.82 -17.77 5.34
C VAL A 142 -1.31 -17.86 5.57
N GLY A 143 -0.58 -18.19 4.50
CA GLY A 143 0.88 -18.21 4.50
C GLY A 143 1.51 -19.37 5.28
N ILE A 144 2.84 -19.36 5.36
CA ILE A 144 3.65 -20.43 5.97
C ILE A 144 3.37 -20.64 7.46
N HIS A 145 2.86 -19.61 8.14
CA HIS A 145 2.56 -19.64 9.57
C HIS A 145 1.07 -19.79 9.88
N ARG A 146 0.21 -19.95 8.86
CA ARG A 146 -1.24 -20.08 9.01
C ARG A 146 -1.86 -18.89 9.77
N ASP A 147 -1.35 -17.70 9.51
CA ASP A 147 -1.80 -16.48 10.18
C ASP A 147 -3.19 -16.06 9.70
N THR A 148 -3.83 -15.20 10.48
CA THR A 148 -5.11 -14.58 10.13
C THR A 148 -4.90 -13.19 9.54
N TYR A 149 -5.56 -12.93 8.40
CA TYR A 149 -5.53 -11.66 7.68
C TYR A 149 -6.93 -11.09 7.51
N ILE A 150 -6.99 -9.80 7.22
CA ILE A 150 -8.19 -9.10 6.82
C ILE A 150 -8.02 -8.69 5.36
N GLN A 151 -9.01 -9.01 4.53
CA GLN A 151 -9.08 -8.55 3.16
C GLN A 151 -9.71 -7.16 3.13
N TYR A 152 -8.98 -6.21 2.55
CA TYR A 152 -9.46 -4.86 2.27
C TYR A 152 -9.57 -4.64 0.77
N ALA A 153 -10.52 -3.81 0.35
CA ALA A 153 -10.72 -3.48 -1.05
C ALA A 153 -11.20 -2.05 -1.28
N TRP A 154 -10.84 -1.51 -2.44
CA TRP A 154 -11.48 -0.37 -3.07
C TRP A 154 -12.16 -0.86 -4.34
N THR A 155 -13.48 -0.77 -4.37
CA THR A 155 -14.28 -1.21 -5.50
C THR A 155 -14.71 0.00 -6.34
N ARG A 156 -14.94 -0.22 -7.64
CA ARG A 156 -15.53 0.80 -8.51
C ARG A 156 -16.85 1.32 -7.96
N THR A 157 -17.70 0.43 -7.46
CA THR A 157 -18.97 0.79 -6.82
C THR A 157 -18.77 1.74 -5.63
N ALA A 158 -17.78 1.46 -4.76
CA ALA A 158 -17.44 2.34 -3.65
C ALA A 158 -16.93 3.72 -4.13
N PHE A 159 -16.11 3.75 -5.19
CA PHE A 159 -15.63 5.01 -5.78
C PHE A 159 -16.78 5.86 -6.34
N GLU A 160 -17.67 5.26 -7.12
CA GLU A 160 -18.79 5.94 -7.77
C GLU A 160 -19.82 6.45 -6.75
N THR A 161 -20.06 5.68 -5.68
CA THR A 161 -20.99 6.06 -4.61
C THR A 161 -20.45 7.26 -3.82
N LYS A 162 -19.16 7.26 -3.45
CA LYS A 162 -18.54 8.38 -2.72
C LYS A 162 -18.51 9.67 -3.54
N LYS A 163 -18.20 9.59 -4.84
CA LYS A 163 -18.26 10.75 -5.75
C LYS A 163 -19.66 11.36 -5.84
N THR A 164 -20.70 10.53 -5.75
CA THR A 164 -22.09 11.00 -5.75
C THR A 164 -22.41 11.80 -4.49
N ILE A 165 -21.97 11.33 -3.32
CA ILE A 165 -22.18 12.01 -2.03
C ILE A 165 -21.41 13.34 -1.98
N ASP A 166 -20.12 13.35 -2.35
CA ASP A 166 -19.28 14.56 -2.33
C ASP A 166 -19.82 15.65 -3.29
N LYS A 167 -20.37 15.24 -4.43
CA LYS A 167 -21.05 16.16 -5.36
C LYS A 167 -22.36 16.71 -4.81
N MET A 168 -23.13 15.94 -4.04
CA MET A 168 -24.37 16.41 -3.41
C MET A 168 -24.11 17.39 -2.26
N SER A 169 -23.01 17.23 -1.51
CA SER A 169 -22.60 18.17 -0.45
C SER A 169 -22.08 19.52 -0.95
N LEU A 170 -21.85 19.68 -2.25
CA LEU A 170 -21.51 20.97 -2.88
C LEU A 170 -22.75 21.77 -3.31
N PHE A 171 -23.95 21.25 -3.09
CA PHE A 171 -25.24 21.91 -3.37
C PHE A 171 -26.03 22.29 -2.10
N CYS A 172 -25.37 22.38 -0.94
CA CYS A 172 -25.93 22.93 0.30
C CYS A 172 -25.09 24.10 0.79
#